data_AF-A0A3R9JI69-F1
#
_entry.id   AF-A0A3R9JI69-F1
#
_cell.length_a   1.000
_cell.length_b   1.000
_cell.length_c   1.000
_cell.angle_alpha   90.00
_cell.angle_beta   90.00
_cell.angle_gamma   90.00
#
_symmetry.space_group_name_H-M   'P 1'
#
loop_
_entity.id
_entity.type
_entity.pdbx_description
1 polymer ?
#
loop_
_entity_poly.entity_id
_entity_poly.type
_entity_poly.pdbx_seq_one_letter_code
_entity_poly.pdbx_strand_id
1 'polypeptide(L)'
;MTSAFELYYKIQKRIHNTRTLHLLNLLAMAGQVGFVFGGFMAYSFHIKELVARYGKEIVLLGFMPYIFVGIAVVIILLVLGKKRSIFLTLLLVFLPTALLTESGMNAALFVAIAYIIRKIEQGHRQMIVSAVSGFSEKYSPLYEKRLANKQKYKEYFQAYMLLDFFDAEDFILIDEKDEKYTYKKFGIYERRLTRTFKIKGVWGKVTVTDDLYIAPQKRSIWTRLRKGVRYFG
;
A
#
# COMPACT_ATOMS: atom_id res chain seq x y z
N MET A 1 -34.79 2.09 16.97
CA MET A 1 -33.90 2.94 16.13
C MET A 1 -32.48 2.66 16.54
N THR A 2 -31.67 1.99 15.71
CA THR A 2 -30.23 1.85 15.97
C THR A 2 -29.59 3.22 15.80
N SER A 3 -28.85 3.69 16.82
CA SER A 3 -28.17 4.98 16.71
C SER A 3 -27.09 4.91 15.62
N ALA A 4 -26.78 6.03 14.96
CA ALA A 4 -25.71 6.09 13.95
C ALA A 4 -24.36 5.59 14.51
N PHE A 5 -24.16 5.75 15.83
CA PHE A 5 -22.98 5.27 16.55
C PHE A 5 -22.93 3.74 16.64
N GLU A 6 -24.05 3.07 16.96
CA GLU A 6 -24.12 1.60 16.97
C GLU A 6 -23.91 1.01 15.57
N LEU A 7 -24.47 1.64 14.53
CA LEU A 7 -24.27 1.22 13.15
C LEU A 7 -22.80 1.37 12.73
N TYR A 8 -22.19 2.52 13.06
CA TYR A 8 -20.76 2.77 12.84
C TYR A 8 -19.91 1.72 13.56
N TYR A 9 -20.16 1.48 14.85
CA TYR A 9 -19.44 0.49 15.65
C TYR A 9 -19.57 -0.92 15.07
N LYS A 10 -20.77 -1.32 14.64
CA LYS A 10 -21.03 -2.62 14.02
C LYS A 10 -20.31 -2.78 12.68
N ILE A 11 -20.29 -1.73 11.85
CA ILE A 11 -19.55 -1.71 10.57
C ILE A 11 -18.05 -1.78 10.84
N GLN A 12 -17.54 -0.96 11.76
CA GLN A 12 -16.12 -0.94 12.14
C GLN A 12 -15.68 -2.31 12.66
N LYS A 13 -16.42 -2.90 13.62
CA LYS A 13 -16.18 -4.25 14.15
C LYS A 13 -16.18 -5.33 13.07
N ARG A 14 -17.08 -5.21 12.09
CA ARG A 14 -17.17 -6.17 11.00
C ARG A 14 -15.98 -6.05 10.04
N ILE A 15 -15.56 -4.82 9.70
CA ILE A 15 -14.44 -4.56 8.79
C ILE A 15 -13.08 -4.85 9.46
N HIS A 16 -12.93 -4.52 10.73
CA HIS A 16 -11.67 -4.51 11.48
C HIS A 16 -11.46 -5.77 12.32
N ASN A 17 -11.98 -6.91 11.89
CA ASN A 17 -11.66 -8.23 12.47
C ASN A 17 -10.63 -8.94 11.58
N THR A 18 -9.69 -9.67 12.17
CA THR A 18 -8.64 -10.43 11.44
C THR A 18 -9.22 -11.44 10.44
N ARG A 19 -10.36 -12.06 10.74
CA ARG A 19 -11.10 -12.91 9.79
C ARG A 19 -11.63 -12.13 8.59
N THR A 20 -12.14 -10.92 8.82
CA THR A 20 -12.60 -10.05 7.72
C THR A 20 -11.43 -9.49 6.93
N LEU A 21 -10.32 -9.17 7.58
CA LEU A 21 -9.10 -8.75 6.90
C LEU A 21 -8.57 -9.84 5.97
N HIS A 22 -8.63 -11.11 6.38
CA HIS A 22 -8.34 -12.25 5.53
C HIS A 22 -9.28 -12.31 4.31
N LEU A 23 -10.60 -12.19 4.54
CA LEU A 23 -11.59 -12.17 3.46
C LEU A 23 -11.37 -11.01 2.48
N LEU A 24 -11.12 -9.80 2.98
CA LEU A 24 -10.84 -8.61 2.18
C LEU A 24 -9.55 -8.77 1.38
N ASN A 25 -8.51 -9.36 1.97
CA ASN A 25 -7.28 -9.68 1.24
C ASN A 25 -7.55 -10.70 0.13
N LEU A 26 -8.35 -11.73 0.38
CA LEU A 26 -8.71 -12.73 -0.63
C LEU A 26 -9.55 -12.11 -1.77
N LEU A 27 -10.54 -11.29 -1.44
CA LEU A 27 -11.34 -10.55 -2.43
C LEU A 27 -10.48 -9.57 -3.24
N ALA A 28 -9.57 -8.85 -2.59
CA ALA A 28 -8.64 -7.96 -3.27
C ALA A 28 -7.68 -8.73 -4.19
N MET A 29 -7.22 -9.91 -3.78
CA MET A 29 -6.40 -10.80 -4.61
C MET A 29 -7.19 -11.32 -5.80
N ALA A 30 -8.41 -11.82 -5.59
CA ALA A 30 -9.28 -12.30 -6.65
C ALA A 30 -9.60 -11.19 -7.66
N GLY A 31 -9.92 -9.99 -7.17
CA GLY A 31 -10.12 -8.80 -8.00
C GLY A 31 -8.87 -8.42 -8.79
N GLN A 32 -7.70 -8.38 -8.15
CA GLN A 32 -6.43 -8.12 -8.84
C GLN A 32 -6.15 -9.13 -9.95
N VAL A 33 -6.30 -10.43 -9.66
CA VAL A 33 -6.09 -11.49 -10.65
C VAL A 33 -7.08 -11.35 -11.81
N GLY A 34 -8.36 -11.14 -11.50
CA GLY A 34 -9.41 -10.96 -12.51
C GLY A 34 -9.15 -9.76 -13.42
N PHE A 35 -8.81 -8.59 -12.87
CA PHE A 35 -8.50 -7.40 -13.66
C PHE A 35 -7.17 -7.50 -14.40
N VAL A 36 -6.14 -8.13 -13.86
CA VAL A 36 -4.88 -8.39 -14.59
C VAL A 36 -5.14 -9.33 -15.77
N PHE A 37 -5.92 -10.39 -15.57
CA PHE A 37 -6.29 -11.31 -16.64
C PHE A 37 -7.16 -10.64 -17.71
N GLY A 38 -8.17 -9.86 -17.29
CA GLY A 38 -8.98 -9.05 -18.20
C GLY A 38 -8.13 -8.04 -18.98
N GLY A 39 -7.15 -7.42 -18.33
CA GLY A 39 -6.16 -6.52 -18.96
C GLY A 39 -5.33 -7.24 -20.02
N PHE A 40 -4.84 -8.44 -19.72
CA PHE A 40 -4.10 -9.27 -20.68
C PHE A 40 -4.95 -9.66 -21.91
N MET A 41 -6.21 -10.07 -21.69
CA MET A 41 -7.13 -10.41 -22.77
C MET A 41 -7.44 -9.18 -23.65
N ALA A 42 -7.75 -8.04 -23.02
CA ALA A 42 -7.99 -6.78 -23.73
C ALA A 42 -6.76 -6.34 -24.54
N TYR A 43 -5.55 -6.53 -24.00
CA TYR A 43 -4.30 -6.25 -24.72
C TYR A 43 -4.09 -7.21 -25.91
N SER A 44 -4.56 -8.45 -25.81
CA SER A 44 -4.51 -9.39 -26.94
C SER A 44 -5.44 -8.97 -28.08
N PHE A 45 -6.65 -8.48 -27.76
CA PHE A 45 -7.56 -7.90 -28.76
C PHE A 45 -6.99 -6.61 -29.37
N HIS A 46 -6.32 -5.79 -28.58
CA HIS A 46 -5.60 -4.60 -29.05
C HIS A 46 -4.59 -4.92 -30.16
N ILE A 47 -3.77 -5.95 -29.99
CA ILE A 47 -2.84 -6.37 -31.04
C ILE A 47 -3.59 -6.81 -32.30
N LYS A 48 -4.71 -7.54 -32.16
CA LYS A 48 -5.53 -7.97 -33.31
C LYS A 48 -6.13 -6.77 -34.05
N GLU A 49 -6.65 -5.77 -33.34
CA GLU A 49 -7.19 -4.53 -33.92
C GLU A 49 -6.10 -3.72 -34.65
N LEU A 50 -4.91 -3.60 -34.06
CA LEU A 50 -3.77 -2.96 -34.71
C LEU A 50 -3.38 -3.67 -36.01
N VAL A 51 -3.31 -5.01 -35.99
CA VAL A 51 -2.97 -5.79 -37.20
C VAL A 51 -4.05 -5.62 -38.27
N ALA A 52 -5.33 -5.60 -37.89
CA ALA A 52 -6.43 -5.40 -38.84
C ALA A 52 -6.40 -3.99 -39.47
N ARG A 53 -6.02 -2.96 -38.70
CA ARG A 53 -6.03 -1.55 -39.17
C ARG A 53 -4.78 -1.16 -39.95
N TYR A 54 -3.60 -1.59 -39.50
CA TYR A 54 -2.31 -1.14 -40.03
C TYR A 54 -1.54 -2.23 -40.77
N GLY A 55 -2.02 -3.48 -40.76
CA GLY A 55 -1.32 -4.61 -41.35
C GLY A 55 -0.23 -5.16 -40.43
N LYS A 56 0.04 -6.46 -40.58
CA LYS A 56 0.96 -7.21 -39.72
C LYS A 56 2.39 -6.67 -39.74
N GLU A 57 2.88 -6.26 -40.91
CA GLU A 57 4.26 -5.82 -41.11
C GLU A 57 4.55 -4.51 -40.38
N ILE A 58 3.63 -3.53 -40.46
CA ILE A 58 3.76 -2.24 -39.78
C ILE A 58 3.70 -2.43 -38.26
N VAL A 59 2.80 -3.30 -37.77
CA VAL A 59 2.71 -3.61 -36.33
C VAL A 59 3.98 -4.29 -35.83
N LEU A 60 4.53 -5.25 -36.58
CA LEU A 60 5.77 -5.91 -36.19
C LEU A 60 6.97 -4.95 -36.21
N LEU A 61 7.15 -4.17 -37.28
CA LEU A 61 8.29 -3.26 -37.39
C LEU A 61 8.18 -2.06 -36.46
N GLY A 62 6.98 -1.50 -36.32
CA GLY A 62 6.74 -0.32 -35.50
C GLY A 62 6.72 -0.62 -34.00
N PHE A 63 6.28 -1.83 -33.61
CA PHE A 63 5.98 -2.11 -32.21
C PHE A 63 6.84 -3.22 -31.57
N MET A 64 7.26 -4.22 -32.32
CA MET A 64 8.04 -5.32 -31.76
C MET A 64 9.41 -4.88 -31.19
N PRO A 65 10.15 -3.93 -31.80
CA PRO A 65 11.42 -3.45 -31.24
C PRO A 65 11.29 -2.88 -29.83
N TYR A 66 10.26 -2.06 -29.56
CA TYR A 66 10.09 -1.47 -28.23
C TYR A 66 9.68 -2.52 -27.19
N ILE A 67 8.89 -3.55 -27.57
CA ILE A 67 8.51 -4.66 -26.68
C ILE A 67 9.77 -5.45 -26.27
N PHE A 68 10.63 -5.79 -27.22
CA PHE A 68 11.88 -6.52 -26.94
C PHE A 68 12.82 -5.72 -26.03
N VAL A 69 13.01 -4.43 -26.33
CA VAL A 69 13.79 -3.53 -25.46
C VAL A 69 13.16 -3.46 -24.06
N GLY A 70 11.84 -3.35 -23.98
CA GLY A 70 11.10 -3.36 -22.72
C GLY A 70 11.35 -4.61 -21.89
N ILE A 71 11.26 -5.79 -22.50
CA ILE A 71 11.53 -7.08 -21.85
C ILE A 71 12.98 -7.15 -21.36
N ALA A 72 13.95 -6.78 -22.21
CA ALA A 72 15.36 -6.78 -21.83
C ALA A 72 15.64 -5.86 -20.62
N VAL A 73 15.08 -4.64 -20.63
CA VAL A 73 15.22 -3.70 -19.51
C VAL A 73 14.57 -4.25 -18.24
N VAL A 74 13.40 -4.90 -18.34
CA VAL A 74 12.75 -5.53 -17.19
C VAL A 74 13.60 -6.67 -16.61
N ILE A 75 14.21 -7.51 -17.45
CA ILE A 75 15.12 -8.58 -17.01
C ILE A 75 16.33 -7.98 -16.28
N ILE A 76 16.94 -6.93 -16.83
CA ILE A 76 18.06 -6.22 -16.17
C ILE A 76 17.62 -5.64 -14.82
N LEU A 77 16.45 -5.00 -14.74
CA LEU A 77 15.92 -4.46 -13.49
C LEU A 77 15.61 -5.54 -12.45
N LEU A 78 15.19 -6.73 -12.88
CA LEU A 78 15.02 -7.90 -12.01
C LEU A 78 16.37 -8.35 -11.43
N VAL A 79 17.39 -8.49 -12.27
CA VAL A 79 18.76 -8.86 -11.85
C VAL A 79 19.34 -7.84 -10.87
N LEU A 80 19.14 -6.54 -11.13
CA LEU A 80 19.59 -5.46 -10.25
C LEU A 80 18.72 -5.28 -8.98
N GLY A 81 17.69 -6.09 -8.78
CA GLY A 81 16.79 -6.00 -7.64
C GLY A 81 15.93 -4.71 -7.60
N LYS A 82 15.89 -3.93 -8.69
CA LYS A 82 15.17 -2.65 -8.80
C LYS A 82 13.67 -2.86 -9.07
N LYS A 83 13.01 -3.65 -8.22
CA LYS A 83 11.60 -4.07 -8.39
C LYS A 83 10.61 -2.91 -8.55
N ARG A 84 10.89 -1.75 -7.95
CA ARG A 84 10.04 -0.55 -8.05
C ARG A 84 10.03 0.04 -9.47
N SER A 85 11.12 -0.08 -10.20
CA SER A 85 11.26 0.48 -11.55
C SER A 85 10.59 -0.39 -12.61
N ILE A 86 10.46 -1.70 -12.36
CA ILE A 86 9.88 -2.66 -13.31
C ILE A 86 8.48 -2.23 -13.77
N PHE A 87 7.61 -1.86 -12.82
CA PHE A 87 6.25 -1.45 -13.13
C PHE A 87 6.22 -0.20 -14.03
N LEU A 88 7.07 0.80 -13.74
CA LEU A 88 7.18 2.01 -14.54
C LEU A 88 7.69 1.72 -15.95
N THR A 89 8.67 0.84 -16.08
CA THR A 89 9.19 0.41 -17.39
C THR A 89 8.11 -0.30 -18.20
N LEU A 90 7.37 -1.24 -17.61
CA LEU A 90 6.27 -1.92 -18.29
C LEU A 90 5.20 -0.92 -18.75
N LEU A 91 4.87 0.07 -17.92
CA LEU A 91 3.90 1.11 -18.27
C LEU A 91 4.39 1.96 -19.45
N LEU A 92 5.67 2.36 -19.47
CA LEU A 92 6.25 3.11 -20.59
C LEU A 92 6.28 2.31 -21.90
N VAL A 93 6.47 1.00 -21.82
CA VAL A 93 6.54 0.09 -22.98
C VAL A 93 5.14 -0.13 -23.56
N PHE A 94 4.16 -0.46 -22.72
CA PHE A 94 2.85 -0.93 -23.20
C PHE A 94 1.79 0.16 -23.30
N LEU A 95 1.88 1.24 -22.53
CA LEU A 95 0.84 2.28 -22.51
C LEU A 95 0.73 3.06 -23.83
N PRO A 96 1.82 3.48 -24.52
CA PRO A 96 1.70 4.30 -25.72
C PRO A 96 0.89 3.62 -26.83
N THR A 97 1.10 2.32 -27.05
CA THR A 97 0.33 1.57 -28.05
C THR A 97 -1.08 1.28 -27.59
N ALA A 98 -1.27 0.98 -26.30
CA ALA A 98 -2.59 0.73 -25.73
C ALA A 98 -3.57 1.90 -25.97
N LEU A 99 -3.10 3.13 -26.11
CA LEU A 99 -3.94 4.30 -26.39
C LEU A 99 -4.47 4.38 -27.84
N LEU A 100 -3.97 3.55 -28.76
CA LEU A 100 -4.32 3.62 -30.19
C LEU A 100 -5.65 2.93 -30.53
N THR A 101 -6.22 2.21 -29.58
CA THR A 101 -7.44 1.41 -29.78
C THR A 101 -8.28 1.38 -28.51
N GLU A 102 -9.58 1.13 -28.65
CA GLU A 102 -10.49 0.98 -27.51
C GLU A 102 -10.12 -0.21 -26.62
N SER A 103 -9.79 -1.35 -27.22
CA SER A 103 -9.37 -2.55 -26.49
C SER A 103 -8.07 -2.34 -25.70
N GLY A 104 -7.12 -1.59 -26.24
CA GLY A 104 -5.90 -1.19 -25.54
C GLY A 104 -6.17 -0.24 -24.37
N MET A 105 -7.08 0.74 -24.54
CA MET A 105 -7.50 1.60 -23.44
C MET A 105 -8.16 0.81 -22.31
N ASN A 106 -9.00 -0.18 -22.66
CA ASN A 106 -9.59 -1.11 -21.69
C ASN A 106 -8.52 -1.93 -20.96
N ALA A 107 -7.47 -2.38 -21.65
CA ALA A 107 -6.35 -3.06 -21.02
C ALA A 107 -5.67 -2.18 -19.96
N ALA A 108 -5.40 -0.91 -20.29
CA ALA A 108 -4.81 0.06 -19.37
C ALA A 108 -5.73 0.32 -18.17
N LEU A 109 -7.04 0.48 -18.40
CA LEU A 109 -8.04 0.68 -17.35
C LEU A 109 -8.09 -0.51 -16.38
N PHE A 110 -8.11 -1.75 -16.88
CA PHE A 110 -8.13 -2.92 -16.02
C PHE A 110 -6.86 -3.04 -15.16
N VAL A 111 -5.69 -2.78 -15.73
CA VAL A 111 -4.44 -2.74 -14.96
C VAL A 111 -4.47 -1.63 -13.90
N ALA A 112 -5.01 -0.46 -14.22
CA ALA A 112 -5.17 0.65 -13.28
C ALA A 112 -6.11 0.29 -12.11
N ILE A 113 -7.24 -0.37 -12.39
CA ILE A 113 -8.18 -0.84 -11.36
C ILE A 113 -7.49 -1.88 -10.45
N ALA A 114 -6.77 -2.85 -11.02
CA ALA A 114 -6.00 -3.82 -10.23
C ALA A 114 -4.99 -3.13 -9.30
N TYR A 115 -4.30 -2.11 -9.79
CA TYR A 115 -3.37 -1.30 -9.00
C TYR A 115 -4.08 -0.54 -7.87
N ILE A 116 -5.24 0.06 -8.14
CA ILE A 116 -6.04 0.78 -7.13
C ILE A 116 -6.51 -0.18 -6.04
N ILE A 117 -7.05 -1.35 -6.40
CA ILE A 117 -7.45 -2.39 -5.43
C ILE A 117 -6.27 -2.76 -4.53
N ARG A 118 -5.08 -2.97 -5.12
CA ARG A 118 -3.87 -3.27 -4.36
C ARG A 118 -3.47 -2.15 -3.42
N LYS A 119 -3.54 -0.91 -3.86
CA LYS A 119 -3.18 0.27 -3.06
C LYS A 119 -4.14 0.46 -1.88
N ILE A 120 -5.44 0.30 -2.10
CA ILE A 120 -6.47 0.39 -1.05
C ILE A 120 -6.24 -0.70 0.00
N GLU A 121 -6.05 -1.96 -0.43
CA GLU A 121 -5.81 -3.09 0.46
C GLU A 121 -4.54 -2.92 1.29
N GLN A 122 -3.44 -2.48 0.66
CA GLN A 122 -2.19 -2.21 1.36
C GLN A 122 -2.33 -1.07 2.37
N GLY A 123 -3.01 0.02 2.00
CA GLY A 123 -3.26 1.16 2.88
C GLY A 123 -4.09 0.76 4.10
N HIS A 124 -5.13 -0.05 3.90
CA HIS A 124 -5.96 -0.57 4.99
C HIS A 124 -5.14 -1.42 5.97
N ARG A 125 -4.30 -2.34 5.49
CA ARG A 125 -3.41 -3.13 6.37
C ARG A 125 -2.38 -2.28 7.10
N GLN A 126 -1.81 -1.28 6.44
CA GLN A 126 -0.85 -0.36 7.06
C GLN A 126 -1.50 0.44 8.20
N MET A 127 -2.73 0.92 8.00
CA MET A 127 -3.50 1.60 9.03
C MET A 127 -3.71 0.72 10.26
N ILE A 128 -4.15 -0.53 10.05
CA ILE A 128 -4.38 -1.50 11.13
C ILE A 128 -3.07 -1.80 11.88
N VAL A 129 -2.00 -2.12 11.16
CA VAL A 129 -0.71 -2.44 11.78
C VAL A 129 -0.13 -1.22 12.51
N SER A 130 -0.36 -0.01 12.00
CA SER A 130 0.03 1.23 12.69
C SER A 130 -0.76 1.44 13.99
N ALA A 131 -2.05 1.09 14.02
CA ALA A 131 -2.85 1.14 15.25
C ALA A 131 -2.35 0.11 16.27
N VAL A 132 -2.13 -1.14 15.83
CA VAL A 132 -1.63 -2.23 16.70
C VAL A 132 -0.24 -1.94 17.24
N SER A 133 0.72 -1.61 16.38
CA SER A 133 2.09 -1.25 16.82
C SER A 133 2.12 -0.01 17.70
N GLY A 134 1.28 0.98 17.39
CA GLY A 134 1.26 2.25 18.07
C GLY A 134 0.55 2.24 19.42
N PHE A 135 -0.50 1.43 19.60
CA PHE A 135 -1.41 1.58 20.75
C PHE A 135 -1.68 0.28 21.51
N SER A 136 -1.29 -0.90 21.02
CA SER A 136 -1.48 -2.12 21.81
C SER A 136 -0.53 -2.16 23.00
N GLU A 137 -0.97 -2.75 24.11
CA GLU A 137 -0.13 -2.99 25.28
C GLU A 137 1.12 -3.81 24.91
N LYS A 138 0.96 -4.81 24.03
CA LYS A 138 2.01 -5.72 23.61
C LYS A 138 3.16 -5.06 22.83
N TYR A 139 2.85 -4.11 21.94
CA TYR A 139 3.84 -3.55 21.00
C TYR A 139 4.17 -2.07 21.23
N SER A 140 3.33 -1.35 21.99
CA SER A 140 3.51 0.07 22.21
C SER A 140 4.32 0.34 23.49
N PRO A 141 5.50 0.97 23.38
CA PRO A 141 6.29 1.39 24.55
C PRO A 141 5.64 2.55 25.34
N LEU A 142 4.66 3.23 24.75
CA LEU A 142 4.04 4.44 25.27
C LEU A 142 2.61 4.18 25.72
N TYR A 143 2.19 2.91 25.76
CA TYR A 143 0.83 2.50 26.13
C TYR A 143 0.37 3.19 27.42
N GLU A 144 1.06 2.94 28.53
CA GLU A 144 0.78 3.54 29.85
C GLU A 144 0.76 5.08 29.82
N LYS A 145 1.76 5.68 29.16
CA LYS A 145 1.88 7.14 29.06
C LYS A 145 0.72 7.76 28.27
N ARG A 146 0.14 7.04 27.31
CA ARG A 146 -1.00 7.52 26.50
C ARG A 146 -2.32 7.33 27.22
N LEU A 147 -2.50 6.21 27.94
CA LEU A 147 -3.65 6.00 28.81
C LEU A 147 -3.76 7.10 29.88
N ALA A 148 -2.64 7.51 30.47
CA ALA A 148 -2.60 8.57 31.46
C ALA A 148 -2.85 9.99 30.90
N ASN A 149 -2.75 10.19 29.57
CA ASN A 149 -2.82 11.51 28.96
C ASN A 149 -4.28 11.93 28.68
N LYS A 150 -4.87 12.67 29.63
CA LYS A 150 -6.23 13.20 29.52
C LYS A 150 -6.40 14.29 28.44
N GLN A 151 -5.35 15.01 28.06
CA GLN A 151 -5.44 16.12 27.09
C GLN A 151 -5.63 15.63 25.66
N LYS A 152 -5.02 14.49 25.30
CA LYS A 152 -5.14 13.88 23.96
C LYS A 152 -6.09 12.70 23.92
N TYR A 153 -6.88 12.52 24.98
CA TYR A 153 -7.75 11.37 25.16
C TYR A 153 -8.67 11.13 23.97
N LYS A 154 -9.27 12.18 23.38
CA LYS A 154 -10.16 12.05 22.21
C LYS A 154 -9.45 11.49 20.96
N GLU A 155 -8.20 11.90 20.73
CA GLU A 155 -7.39 11.42 19.60
C GLU A 155 -6.99 9.95 19.79
N TYR A 156 -6.65 9.58 21.02
CA TYR A 156 -6.26 8.20 21.37
C TYR A 156 -7.47 7.27 21.49
N PHE A 157 -8.63 7.78 21.87
CA PHE A 157 -9.86 7.01 22.02
C PHE A 157 -10.27 6.31 20.73
N GLN A 158 -10.12 6.96 19.57
CA GLN A 158 -10.41 6.31 18.28
C GLN A 158 -9.43 5.18 17.97
N ALA A 159 -8.15 5.35 18.31
CA ALA A 159 -7.14 4.31 18.13
C ALA A 159 -7.34 3.13 19.09
N TYR A 160 -7.73 3.40 20.34
CA TYR A 160 -8.08 2.37 21.32
C TYR A 160 -9.38 1.64 20.96
N MET A 161 -10.42 2.35 20.51
CA MET A 161 -11.64 1.70 20.00
C MET A 161 -11.34 0.79 18.80
N LEU A 162 -10.40 1.16 17.94
CA LEU A 162 -9.99 0.29 16.83
C LEU A 162 -9.29 -0.98 17.34
N LEU A 163 -8.48 -0.87 18.40
CA LEU A 163 -7.83 -2.03 19.01
C LEU A 163 -8.82 -3.03 19.60
N ASP A 164 -9.97 -2.57 20.10
CA ASP A 164 -11.03 -3.46 20.62
C ASP A 164 -11.55 -4.46 19.56
N PHE A 165 -11.26 -4.22 18.28
CA PHE A 165 -11.65 -5.10 17.18
C PHE A 165 -10.55 -6.09 16.77
N PHE A 166 -9.32 -5.91 17.27
CA PHE A 166 -8.16 -6.71 16.88
C PHE A 166 -7.61 -7.51 18.05
N ASP A 167 -7.30 -8.78 17.80
CA ASP A 167 -6.43 -9.53 18.70
C ASP A 167 -4.97 -9.20 18.36
N ALA A 168 -4.23 -8.66 19.34
CA ALA A 168 -2.82 -8.34 19.16
C ALA A 168 -1.95 -9.59 18.92
N GLU A 169 -2.44 -10.79 19.27
CA GLU A 169 -1.75 -12.06 19.00
C GLU A 169 -1.73 -12.44 17.51
N ASP A 170 -2.70 -11.98 16.74
CA ASP A 170 -2.77 -12.23 15.29
C ASP A 170 -1.71 -11.45 14.51
N PHE A 171 -1.02 -10.50 15.14
CA PHE A 171 0.05 -9.70 14.55
C PHE A 171 1.39 -10.20 15.06
N ILE A 172 2.26 -10.66 14.17
CA ILE A 172 3.58 -11.19 14.50
C ILE A 172 4.64 -10.21 14.01
N LEU A 173 5.43 -9.66 14.94
CA LEU A 173 6.60 -8.84 14.59
C LEU A 173 7.69 -9.73 13.98
N ILE A 174 8.14 -9.40 12.77
CA ILE A 174 9.16 -10.17 12.04
C ILE A 174 10.52 -9.48 12.09
N ASP A 175 10.53 -8.16 11.98
CA ASP A 175 11.75 -7.36 11.87
C ASP A 175 11.50 -6.00 12.50
N GLU A 176 12.50 -5.49 13.21
CA GLU A 176 12.52 -4.17 13.81
C GLU A 176 13.89 -3.54 13.54
N LYS A 177 13.87 -2.36 12.91
CA LYS A 177 15.05 -1.58 12.58
C LYS A 177 14.96 -0.21 13.22
N ASP A 178 15.89 0.07 14.12
CA ASP A 178 16.05 1.38 14.75
C ASP A 178 17.16 2.16 14.03
N GLU A 179 16.76 3.09 13.17
CA GLU A 179 17.68 3.96 12.45
C GLU A 179 17.84 5.28 13.19
N LYS A 180 19.09 5.66 13.49
CA LYS A 180 19.42 6.94 14.13
C LYS A 180 20.20 7.80 13.15
N TYR A 181 19.58 8.89 12.71
CA TYR A 181 20.18 9.92 11.86
C TYR A 181 20.56 11.11 12.72
N THR A 182 21.82 11.52 12.65
CA THR A 182 22.30 12.72 13.36
C THR A 182 22.99 13.65 12.39
N TYR A 183 22.36 14.77 12.09
CA TYR A 183 22.93 15.86 11.31
C TYR A 183 23.43 16.96 12.26
N LYS A 184 24.66 16.78 12.77
CA LYS A 184 25.26 17.66 13.79
C LYS A 184 25.30 19.14 13.38
N LYS A 185 25.57 19.44 12.09
CA LYS A 185 25.61 20.82 11.57
C LYS A 185 24.29 21.58 11.63
N PHE A 186 23.14 20.88 11.53
CA PHE A 186 21.81 21.50 11.59
C PHE A 186 21.10 21.25 12.92
N GLY A 187 21.76 20.59 13.89
CA GLY A 187 21.14 20.18 15.16
C GLY A 187 19.98 19.20 14.98
N ILE A 188 19.90 18.52 13.82
CA ILE A 188 18.81 17.59 13.51
C ILE A 188 19.21 16.22 14.03
N TYR A 189 18.49 15.75 15.04
CA TYR A 189 18.54 14.37 15.50
C TYR A 189 17.22 13.77 15.06
N GLU A 190 17.25 12.78 14.17
CA GLU A 190 16.09 12.02 13.73
C GLU A 190 16.30 10.55 14.12
N ARG A 191 15.38 9.98 14.88
CA ARG A 191 15.32 8.52 15.07
C ARG A 191 14.19 8.00 14.20
N ARG A 192 14.27 6.78 13.69
CA ARG A 192 13.23 6.18 12.86
C ARG A 192 13.15 4.70 13.18
N LEU A 193 12.05 4.29 13.79
CA LEU A 193 11.79 2.89 14.05
C LEU A 193 10.95 2.33 12.91
N THR A 194 11.47 1.33 12.20
CA THR A 194 10.76 0.65 11.13
C THR A 194 10.48 -0.78 11.55
N ARG A 195 9.21 -1.14 11.64
CA ARG A 195 8.75 -2.46 12.08
C ARG A 195 8.01 -3.16 10.96
N THR A 196 8.27 -4.45 10.80
CA THR A 196 7.60 -5.28 9.80
C THR A 196 6.81 -6.37 10.50
N PHE A 197 5.52 -6.44 10.21
CA PHE A 197 4.59 -7.39 10.78
C PHE A 197 4.08 -8.39 9.73
N LYS A 198 3.80 -9.62 10.17
CA LYS A 198 2.96 -10.59 9.46
C LYS A 198 1.64 -10.68 10.20
N ILE A 199 0.54 -10.63 9.47
CA ILE A 199 -0.79 -10.82 10.05
C ILE A 199 -1.22 -12.26 9.78
N LYS A 200 -1.70 -12.95 10.81
CA LYS A 200 -2.15 -14.34 10.70
C LYS A 200 -3.25 -14.46 9.64
N GLY A 201 -3.13 -15.47 8.78
CA GLY A 201 -4.04 -15.70 7.66
C GLY A 201 -3.91 -14.72 6.50
N VAL A 202 -3.29 -13.54 6.65
CA VAL A 202 -3.18 -12.56 5.55
C VAL A 202 -1.86 -12.76 4.80
N TRP A 203 -1.93 -12.80 3.47
CA TRP A 203 -0.73 -12.95 2.65
C TRP A 203 0.00 -11.61 2.52
N GLY A 204 1.22 -11.59 3.01
CA GLY A 204 2.17 -10.50 2.80
C GLY A 204 2.84 -10.10 4.11
N LYS A 205 3.72 -9.13 4.02
CA LYS A 205 4.32 -8.45 5.17
C LYS A 205 3.92 -6.98 5.09
N VAL A 206 3.70 -6.37 6.24
CA VAL A 206 3.32 -4.96 6.35
C VAL A 206 4.40 -4.26 7.13
N THR A 207 5.07 -3.30 6.50
CA THR A 207 6.09 -2.48 7.15
C THR A 207 5.51 -1.12 7.49
N VAL A 208 5.65 -0.73 8.75
CA VAL A 208 5.24 0.58 9.28
C VAL A 208 6.45 1.29 9.85
N THR A 209 6.47 2.63 9.73
CA THR A 209 7.44 3.46 10.42
C THR A 209 6.75 4.07 11.65
N ASP A 210 7.22 3.70 12.84
CA ASP A 210 6.77 4.26 14.10
C ASP A 210 7.55 5.55 14.40
N ASP A 211 6.94 6.70 14.08
CA ASP A 211 7.48 8.02 14.45
C ASP A 211 7.33 8.30 15.98
N LEU A 212 6.70 7.38 16.73
CA LEU A 212 6.15 7.59 18.07
C LEU A 212 7.08 7.22 19.24
N TYR A 213 8.26 6.64 19.00
CA TYR A 213 9.30 6.44 20.05
C TYR A 213 10.07 7.72 20.41
N ILE A 214 9.71 8.83 19.79
CA ILE A 214 10.48 10.05 19.81
C ILE A 214 9.65 11.09 20.54
N ALA A 215 9.95 11.33 21.81
CA ALA A 215 9.56 12.57 22.49
C ALA A 215 9.79 13.74 21.51
N PRO A 216 8.89 14.74 21.41
CA PRO A 216 8.87 15.70 20.31
C PRO A 216 10.27 16.24 20.03
N GLN A 217 10.93 15.68 19.01
CA GLN A 217 12.21 16.22 18.57
C GLN A 217 11.92 17.62 18.06
N LYS A 218 12.78 18.59 18.35
CA LYS A 218 12.73 19.92 17.75
C LYS A 218 12.83 19.74 16.23
N ARG A 219 11.67 19.58 15.58
CA ARG A 219 11.56 19.35 14.14
C ARG A 219 11.70 20.69 13.44
N SER A 220 12.53 20.74 12.41
CA SER A 220 12.57 21.86 11.46
C SER A 220 11.18 22.03 10.82
N ILE A 221 10.73 23.29 10.65
CA ILE A 221 9.45 23.66 10.04
C ILE A 221 9.24 22.95 8.68
N TRP A 222 10.32 22.74 7.93
CA TRP A 222 10.32 22.08 6.62
C TRP A 222 9.91 20.59 6.67
N THR A 223 10.26 19.88 7.74
CA THR A 223 9.83 18.48 7.94
C THR A 223 8.38 18.36 8.41
N ARG A 224 7.84 19.43 9.02
CA ARG A 224 6.45 19.52 9.48
C ARG A 224 5.46 19.64 8.32
N LEU A 225 5.83 20.35 7.26
CA LEU A 225 5.02 20.55 6.05
C LEU A 225 4.95 19.31 5.15
N ARG A 226 5.96 18.43 5.19
CA ARG A 226 6.09 17.30 4.25
C ARG A 226 5.24 16.07 4.60
N LYS A 227 4.75 15.96 5.83
CA LYS A 227 3.87 14.86 6.28
C LYS A 227 2.56 15.44 6.80
N GLY A 228 1.67 15.78 5.88
CA GLY A 228 0.24 15.93 6.15
C GLY A 228 -0.42 14.56 6.40
N VAL A 229 0.14 13.75 7.30
CA VAL A 229 -0.52 12.52 7.75
C VAL A 229 -1.19 12.85 9.07
N ARG A 230 -2.40 13.42 8.96
CA ARG A 230 -3.38 13.37 10.03
C ARG A 230 -3.67 11.88 10.25
N TYR A 231 -3.30 11.36 11.41
CA TYR A 231 -3.64 9.98 11.78
C TYR A 231 -5.15 9.80 11.96
N PHE A 232 -5.89 10.89 12.15
CA PHE A 232 -7.33 10.99 12.03
C PHE A 232 -7.64 12.42 11.55
N GLY A 233 -8.17 12.53 10.34
CA GLY A 233 -8.62 13.78 9.72
C GLY A 233 -9.79 13.46 8.81
#